data_AF-A0A1W9X6G1-F1
#
_entry.id   AF-A0A1W9X6G1-F1
#
_cell.length_a   1.000
_cell.length_b   1.000
_cell.length_c   1.000
_cell.angle_alpha   90.00
_cell.angle_beta   90.00
_cell.angle_gamma   90.00
#
_symmetry.space_group_name_H-M   'P 1'
#
loop_
_entity.id
_entity.type
_entity.pdbx_description
1 polymer ?
#
loop_
_entity_poly.entity_id
_entity_poly.type
_entity_poly.pdbx_seq_one_letter_code
_entity_poly.pdbx_strand_id
1 'polypeptide(L)'
;MSYSNFTLKKVKQELKIKVVEDQELFSKIKKIKVSDYLSTTLKYNIPLALAVGTEKARSELIIANILLEVRRLRNDKISFFSGINFDVDKDKDLNGFCDFIISKSPEQFYLNAPIITIVEAKNENITGGLGQCIAEMFASSIFNDQISH
;
A
#
# COMPACT_ATOMS: atom_id res chain seq x y z
N MET A 1 -2.15 -5.89 16.43
CA MET A 1 -1.56 -5.76 15.09
C MET A 1 -0.06 -5.82 15.25
N SER A 2 0.61 -6.74 14.58
CA SER A 2 2.05 -6.90 14.71
C SER A 2 2.81 -6.08 13.66
N TYR A 3 2.24 -5.80 12.48
CA TYR A 3 2.83 -4.88 11.50
C TYR A 3 3.08 -3.47 12.05
N SER A 4 2.09 -2.88 12.74
CA SER A 4 2.23 -1.55 13.35
C SER A 4 3.28 -1.49 14.47
N ASN A 5 3.79 -2.63 14.94
CA ASN A 5 4.86 -2.69 15.94
C ASN A 5 6.26 -2.59 15.30
N PHE A 6 6.36 -2.65 13.97
CA PHE A 6 7.64 -2.51 13.29
C PHE A 6 8.09 -1.05 13.24
N THR A 7 9.26 -0.82 13.80
CA THR A 7 10.04 0.41 13.58
C THR A 7 11.12 0.16 12.53
N LEU A 8 11.69 1.23 11.98
CA LEU A 8 12.82 1.12 11.06
C LEU A 8 14.01 0.34 11.67
N LYS A 9 14.20 0.44 13.00
CA LYS A 9 15.21 -0.34 13.73
C LYS A 9 14.85 -1.83 13.75
N LYS A 10 13.58 -2.16 14.04
CA LYS A 10 13.10 -3.56 14.11
C LYS A 10 13.25 -4.26 12.76
N VAL A 11 12.85 -3.63 11.65
CA VAL A 11 12.99 -4.22 10.31
C VAL A 11 14.44 -4.48 9.93
N LYS A 12 15.39 -3.61 10.30
CA LYS A 12 16.83 -3.84 10.06
C LYS A 12 17.36 -5.03 10.87
N GLN A 13 16.95 -5.14 12.14
CA GLN A 13 17.48 -6.15 13.06
C GLN A 13 16.87 -7.54 12.83
N GLU A 14 15.56 -7.60 12.60
CA GLU A 14 14.79 -8.84 12.53
C GLU A 14 14.61 -9.34 11.10
N LEU A 15 14.29 -8.45 10.15
CA LEU A 15 14.09 -8.80 8.74
C LEU A 15 15.37 -8.69 7.90
N LYS A 16 16.48 -8.26 8.51
CA LYS A 16 17.80 -8.10 7.87
C LYS A 16 17.79 -7.19 6.63
N ILE A 17 16.87 -6.22 6.59
CA ILE A 17 16.76 -5.25 5.49
C ILE A 17 17.83 -4.18 5.60
N LYS A 18 18.52 -3.91 4.48
CA LYS A 18 19.43 -2.78 4.34
C LYS A 18 18.64 -1.56 3.83
N VAL A 19 18.76 -0.44 4.53
CA VAL A 19 18.19 0.85 4.10
C VAL A 19 19.21 1.56 3.22
N VAL A 20 18.74 2.07 2.09
CA VAL A 20 19.51 2.88 1.12
C VAL A 20 18.73 4.19 0.95
N GLU A 21 19.34 5.32 1.32
CA GLU A 21 18.67 6.63 1.39
C GLU A 21 19.05 7.55 0.22
N ASP A 22 20.10 7.20 -0.53
CA ASP A 22 20.73 8.02 -1.56
C ASP A 22 20.41 7.56 -3.00
N GLN A 23 19.34 6.79 -3.19
CA GLN A 23 18.95 6.27 -4.50
C GLN A 23 17.49 6.55 -4.85
N GLU A 24 17.27 6.97 -6.10
CA GLU A 24 15.93 7.14 -6.68
C GLU A 24 15.48 5.88 -7.43
N LEU A 25 14.58 5.11 -6.82
CA LEU A 25 14.10 3.83 -7.36
C LEU A 25 13.32 3.98 -8.69
N PHE A 26 12.63 5.11 -8.89
CA PHE A 26 11.69 5.29 -10.01
C PHE A 26 12.07 6.42 -10.98
N SER A 27 13.33 6.85 -11.00
CA SER A 27 13.83 7.97 -11.84
C SER A 27 13.56 7.81 -13.34
N LYS A 28 13.43 6.57 -13.83
CA LYS A 28 13.20 6.24 -15.25
C LYS A 28 11.74 6.00 -15.61
N ILE A 29 10.80 6.09 -14.66
CA ILE A 29 9.40 5.82 -14.92
C ILE A 29 8.74 7.03 -15.58
N LYS A 30 8.09 6.80 -16.73
CA LYS A 30 7.34 7.85 -17.43
C LYS A 30 6.06 8.18 -16.68
N LYS A 31 5.78 9.48 -16.55
CA LYS A 31 4.51 9.98 -16.02
C LYS A 31 3.36 9.55 -16.93
N ILE A 32 2.23 9.19 -16.33
CA ILE A 32 1.00 8.83 -17.02
C ILE A 32 -0.04 9.91 -16.72
N LYS A 33 -0.83 10.30 -17.72
CA LYS A 33 -1.96 11.21 -17.51
C LYS A 33 -3.12 10.45 -16.87
N VAL A 34 -3.68 11.01 -15.80
CA VAL A 34 -4.90 10.50 -15.17
C VAL A 34 -6.13 10.84 -16.00
N SER A 35 -7.21 10.07 -15.83
CA SER A 35 -8.49 10.33 -16.45
C SER A 35 -9.13 11.64 -15.96
N ASP A 36 -9.99 12.21 -16.79
CA ASP A 36 -10.80 13.39 -16.42
C ASP A 36 -11.75 13.05 -15.26
N TYR A 37 -12.16 11.78 -15.14
CA TYR A 37 -12.93 11.28 -14.01
C TYR A 37 -12.16 11.45 -12.71
N LEU A 38 -10.93 10.90 -12.60
CA LEU A 38 -10.14 11.06 -11.38
C LEU A 38 -9.84 12.53 -11.10
N SER A 39 -9.49 13.32 -12.14
CA SER A 39 -9.21 14.74 -11.98
C SER A 39 -10.41 15.51 -11.40
N THR A 40 -11.61 15.24 -11.92
CA THR A 40 -12.85 15.87 -11.44
C THR A 40 -13.18 15.44 -10.01
N THR A 41 -13.07 14.14 -9.72
CA THR A 41 -13.30 13.60 -8.37
C THR A 41 -12.34 14.20 -7.34
N LEU A 42 -11.04 14.24 -7.64
CA LEU A 42 -10.04 14.77 -6.70
C LEU A 42 -10.18 16.27 -6.46
N LYS A 43 -10.60 17.06 -7.47
CA LYS A 43 -10.88 18.49 -7.29
C LYS A 43 -11.95 18.74 -6.22
N TYR A 44 -12.96 17.88 -6.15
CA TYR A 44 -14.01 17.97 -5.13
C TYR A 44 -13.58 17.34 -3.80
N ASN A 45 -12.97 16.15 -3.86
CA ASN A 45 -12.67 15.34 -2.69
C ASN A 45 -11.51 15.87 -1.83
N ILE A 46 -10.46 16.42 -2.43
CA ILE A 46 -9.26 16.85 -1.68
C ILE A 46 -9.61 17.94 -0.65
N PRO A 47 -10.29 19.05 -1.00
CA PRO A 47 -10.67 20.06 -0.01
C PRO A 47 -11.50 19.49 1.14
N LEU A 48 -12.44 18.59 0.84
CA LEU A 48 -13.27 17.93 1.85
C LEU A 48 -12.46 17.03 2.77
N ALA A 49 -11.57 16.20 2.22
CA ALA A 49 -10.72 15.30 2.99
C ALA A 49 -9.82 16.07 3.96
N LEU A 50 -9.26 17.20 3.50
CA LEU A 50 -8.43 18.07 4.33
C LEU A 50 -9.25 18.79 5.41
N ALA A 51 -10.46 19.26 5.08
CA ALA A 51 -11.34 19.91 6.04
C ALA A 51 -11.83 18.96 7.15
N VAL A 52 -12.09 17.69 6.81
CA VAL A 52 -12.45 16.65 7.79
C VAL A 52 -11.23 16.22 8.61
N GLY A 53 -10.06 16.12 7.98
CA GLY A 53 -8.77 15.95 8.67
C GLY A 53 -8.48 14.56 9.22
N THR A 54 -9.38 13.57 9.07
CA THR A 54 -9.18 12.21 9.58
C THR A 54 -8.42 11.32 8.59
N GLU A 55 -7.71 10.30 9.10
CA GLU A 55 -7.07 9.24 8.30
C GLU A 55 -8.09 8.61 7.35
N LYS A 56 -9.26 8.24 7.89
CA LYS A 56 -10.36 7.67 7.10
C LYS A 56 -10.78 8.55 5.92
N ALA A 57 -10.91 9.86 6.13
CA ALA A 57 -11.29 10.79 5.05
C ALA A 57 -10.21 10.85 3.95
N ARG A 58 -8.92 10.86 4.30
CA ARG A 58 -7.82 10.84 3.32
C ARG A 58 -7.79 9.51 2.56
N SER A 59 -7.92 8.40 3.28
CA SER A 59 -7.98 7.06 2.72
C SER A 59 -9.12 6.89 1.71
N GLU A 60 -10.35 7.24 2.08
CA GLU A 60 -11.53 7.03 1.24
C GLU A 60 -11.66 8.05 0.10
N LEU A 61 -11.35 9.32 0.36
CA LEU A 61 -11.62 10.40 -0.59
C LEU A 61 -10.44 10.67 -1.53
N ILE A 62 -9.20 10.29 -1.16
CA ILE A 62 -7.99 10.52 -1.96
C ILE A 62 -7.34 9.20 -2.39
N ILE A 63 -6.83 8.42 -1.43
CA ILE A 63 -5.96 7.27 -1.72
C ILE A 63 -6.71 6.20 -2.51
N ALA A 64 -7.88 5.77 -2.04
CA ALA A 64 -8.71 4.78 -2.72
C ALA A 64 -9.06 5.20 -4.16
N ASN A 65 -9.35 6.48 -4.39
CA ASN A 65 -9.66 7.00 -5.72
C ASN A 65 -8.46 6.91 -6.67
N ILE A 66 -7.24 7.20 -6.19
CA ILE A 66 -6.01 7.03 -6.96
C ILE A 66 -5.77 5.56 -7.29
N LEU A 67 -5.95 4.65 -6.31
CA LEU A 67 -5.75 3.21 -6.54
C LEU A 67 -6.78 2.62 -7.51
N LEU A 68 -8.04 3.07 -7.45
CA LEU A 68 -9.07 2.69 -8.42
C LEU A 68 -8.77 3.21 -9.83
N GLU A 69 -8.12 4.37 -9.96
CA GLU A 69 -7.61 4.83 -11.27
C GLU A 69 -6.53 3.91 -11.82
N VAL A 70 -5.60 3.43 -10.99
CA VAL A 70 -4.62 2.43 -11.42
C VAL A 70 -5.35 1.18 -11.93
N ARG A 71 -6.40 0.72 -11.24
CA ARG A 71 -7.22 -0.41 -11.68
C ARG A 71 -7.88 -0.17 -13.05
N ARG A 72 -8.44 1.01 -13.28
CA ARG A 72 -8.99 1.41 -14.59
C ARG A 72 -7.92 1.44 -15.68
N LEU A 73 -6.77 2.06 -15.42
CA LEU A 73 -5.65 2.12 -16.36
C LEU A 73 -5.08 0.74 -16.70
N ARG A 74 -5.31 -0.26 -15.84
CA ARG A 74 -4.96 -1.67 -16.07
C ARG A 74 -6.10 -2.49 -16.66
N ASN A 75 -7.20 -1.86 -17.14
CA ASN A 75 -8.36 -2.54 -17.73
C ASN A 75 -8.92 -3.65 -16.82
N ASP A 76 -9.05 -3.36 -15.53
CA ASP A 76 -9.58 -4.29 -14.52
C ASP A 76 -8.79 -5.60 -14.39
N LYS A 77 -7.53 -5.62 -14.85
CA LYS A 77 -6.61 -6.78 -14.72
C LYS A 77 -5.85 -6.83 -13.39
N ILE A 78 -6.23 -5.97 -12.45
CA ILE A 78 -5.73 -5.96 -11.08
C ILE A 78 -6.93 -5.89 -10.13
N SER A 79 -6.75 -6.40 -8.92
CA SER A 79 -7.75 -6.32 -7.86
C SER A 79 -7.28 -5.41 -6.75
N PHE A 80 -8.25 -4.85 -6.04
CA PHE A 80 -8.07 -3.82 -5.03
C PHE A 80 -8.69 -4.26 -3.72
N PHE A 81 -7.90 -4.28 -2.66
CA PHE A 81 -8.37 -4.61 -1.31
C PHE A 81 -8.07 -3.43 -0.40
N SER A 82 -8.99 -3.13 0.51
CA SER A 82 -8.85 -2.06 1.48
C SER A 82 -9.23 -2.56 2.87
N GLY A 83 -8.36 -2.33 3.85
CA GLY A 83 -8.62 -2.68 5.24
C GLY A 83 -8.81 -4.18 5.48
N ILE A 84 -8.01 -5.03 4.82
CA ILE A 84 -8.07 -6.49 5.00
C ILE A 84 -6.93 -7.00 5.88
N ASN A 85 -7.15 -8.14 6.55
CA ASN A 85 -6.08 -8.86 7.24
C ASN A 85 -5.15 -9.52 6.23
N PHE A 86 -3.85 -9.42 6.51
CA PHE A 86 -2.79 -10.03 5.74
C PHE A 86 -1.84 -10.77 6.69
N ASP A 87 -2.13 -12.04 6.93
CA ASP A 87 -1.38 -12.86 7.89
C ASP A 87 -0.43 -13.80 7.12
N VAL A 88 0.85 -13.44 7.03
CA VAL A 88 1.85 -14.20 6.24
C VAL A 88 2.72 -15.09 7.13
N ASP A 89 3.23 -14.56 8.24
CA ASP A 89 4.10 -15.30 9.16
C ASP A 89 3.93 -14.76 10.58
N LYS A 90 3.14 -15.45 11.41
CA LYS A 90 2.81 -15.01 12.77
C LYS A 90 4.00 -15.08 13.72
N ASP A 91 4.91 -16.03 13.49
CA ASP A 91 6.09 -16.23 14.33
C ASP A 91 7.08 -15.07 14.16
N LYS A 92 7.08 -14.42 12.99
CA LYS A 92 7.88 -13.22 12.71
C LYS A 92 7.11 -11.91 12.85
N ASP A 93 5.97 -11.88 13.53
CA ASP A 93 5.13 -10.69 13.63
C ASP A 93 4.64 -10.15 12.26
N LEU A 94 4.70 -10.92 11.17
CA LEU A 94 4.24 -10.51 9.85
C LEU A 94 2.75 -10.85 9.67
N ASN A 95 1.91 -10.14 10.44
CA ASN A 95 0.45 -10.32 10.45
C ASN A 95 -0.30 -9.03 10.86
N GLY A 96 -1.59 -9.00 10.54
CA GLY A 96 -2.50 -7.90 10.87
C GLY A 96 -3.07 -7.17 9.66
N PHE A 97 -3.68 -6.01 9.93
CA PHE A 97 -4.38 -5.21 8.93
C PHE A 97 -3.42 -4.42 8.04
N CYS A 98 -3.66 -4.48 6.74
CA CYS A 98 -3.06 -3.58 5.75
C CYS A 98 -4.10 -2.54 5.30
N ASP A 99 -3.65 -1.30 5.10
CA ASP A 99 -4.54 -0.22 4.64
C ASP A 99 -5.07 -0.51 3.23
N PHE A 100 -4.15 -0.83 2.31
CA PHE A 100 -4.51 -1.23 0.94
C PHE A 100 -3.57 -2.31 0.39
N ILE A 101 -4.13 -3.18 -0.46
CA ILE A 101 -3.37 -4.17 -1.23
C ILE A 101 -3.84 -4.13 -2.69
N ILE A 102 -2.89 -4.16 -3.61
CA ILE A 102 -3.14 -4.35 -5.04
C ILE A 102 -2.55 -5.70 -5.45
N SER A 103 -3.37 -6.53 -6.10
CA SER A 103 -2.91 -7.78 -6.71
C SER A 103 -2.89 -7.67 -8.24
N LYS A 104 -1.90 -8.27 -8.88
CA LYS A 104 -1.84 -8.43 -10.34
C LYS A 104 -2.71 -9.63 -10.80
N SER A 105 -3.96 -9.66 -10.34
CA SER A 105 -4.99 -10.63 -10.70
C SER A 105 -6.33 -9.90 -10.86
N PRO A 106 -7.21 -10.29 -11.78
CA PRO A 106 -8.57 -9.76 -11.81
C PRO A 106 -9.47 -10.33 -10.69
N GLU A 107 -9.01 -11.34 -9.96
CA GLU A 107 -9.77 -11.97 -8.87
C GLU A 107 -9.89 -11.03 -7.67
N GLN A 108 -11.13 -10.71 -7.27
CA GLN A 108 -11.45 -9.69 -6.26
C GLN A 108 -11.96 -10.29 -4.93
N PHE A 109 -12.40 -11.55 -4.94
CA PHE A 109 -12.88 -12.24 -3.75
C PHE A 109 -11.74 -12.85 -2.93
N TYR A 110 -10.64 -13.18 -3.60
CA TYR A 110 -9.46 -13.79 -3.00
C TYR A 110 -8.21 -13.00 -3.38
N LEU A 111 -7.25 -12.98 -2.46
CA LEU A 111 -5.97 -12.35 -2.69
C LEU A 111 -5.05 -13.33 -3.42
N ASN A 112 -4.51 -12.92 -4.57
CA ASN A 112 -3.61 -13.76 -5.37
C ASN A 112 -2.28 -13.05 -5.57
N ALA A 113 -1.20 -13.83 -5.63
CA ALA A 113 0.10 -13.31 -6.02
C ALA A 113 0.15 -12.94 -7.53
N PRO A 114 1.01 -11.99 -7.93
CA PRO A 114 1.79 -11.12 -7.06
C PRO A 114 0.98 -9.93 -6.54
N ILE A 115 1.28 -9.49 -5.32
CA ILE A 115 0.70 -8.34 -4.65
C ILE A 115 1.73 -7.26 -4.32
N ILE A 116 1.23 -6.06 -4.06
CA ILE A 116 1.93 -5.00 -3.34
C ILE A 116 1.00 -4.43 -2.26
N THR A 117 1.57 -4.08 -1.11
CA THR A 117 0.87 -3.35 -0.05
C THR A 117 1.13 -1.85 -0.17
N ILE A 118 0.18 -1.05 0.30
CA ILE A 118 0.29 0.41 0.38
C ILE A 118 -0.17 0.83 1.77
N VAL A 119 0.68 1.59 2.46
CA VAL A 119 0.44 2.09 3.82
C VAL A 119 0.15 3.59 3.79
N GLU A 120 -0.86 4.02 4.54
CA GLU A 120 -1.18 5.44 4.73
C GLU A 120 -0.16 6.12 5.66
N ALA A 121 0.32 7.29 5.28
CA ALA A 121 1.11 8.14 6.16
C ALA A 121 0.19 8.81 7.20
N LYS A 122 0.21 8.31 8.43
CA LYS A 122 -0.59 8.82 9.55
C LYS A 122 -0.09 10.18 10.02
N ASN A 123 -0.99 11.15 10.19
CA ASN A 123 -0.68 12.51 10.65
C ASN A 123 0.51 13.16 9.91
N GLU A 124 0.66 12.88 8.61
CA GLU A 124 1.78 13.37 7.77
C GLU A 124 3.18 12.89 8.23
N ASN A 125 3.21 11.96 9.20
CA ASN A 125 4.42 11.36 9.71
C ASN A 125 4.83 10.15 8.86
N ILE A 126 5.44 10.44 7.71
CA ILE A 126 5.96 9.42 6.80
C ILE A 126 7.01 8.54 7.52
N THR A 127 7.90 9.15 8.30
CA THR A 127 9.01 8.42 8.95
C THR A 127 8.51 7.43 9.99
N GLY A 128 7.44 7.77 10.71
CA GLY A 128 6.76 6.87 11.66
C GLY A 128 6.16 5.63 11.00
N GLY A 129 5.71 5.74 9.75
CA GLY A 129 5.11 4.62 8.99
C GLY A 129 6.11 3.72 8.26
N LEU A 130 7.39 4.09 8.16
CA LEU A 130 8.38 3.35 7.36
C LEU A 130 8.57 1.90 7.83
N GLY A 131 8.62 1.67 9.15
CA GLY A 131 8.82 0.33 9.69
C GLY A 131 7.68 -0.62 9.33
N GLN A 132 6.44 -0.16 9.51
CA GLN A 132 5.23 -0.89 9.11
C GLN A 132 5.23 -1.14 7.59
N CYS A 133 5.45 -0.08 6.78
CA CYS A 133 5.46 -0.18 5.33
C CYS A 133 6.48 -1.21 4.82
N ILE A 134 7.71 -1.20 5.36
CA ILE A 134 8.74 -2.18 5.00
C ILE A 134 8.33 -3.60 5.42
N ALA A 135 7.76 -3.77 6.61
CA ALA A 135 7.32 -5.09 7.09
C ALA A 135 6.19 -5.68 6.22
N GLU A 136 5.22 -4.86 5.82
CA GLU A 136 4.14 -5.25 4.91
C GLU A 136 4.68 -5.58 3.50
N MET A 137 5.63 -4.79 2.98
CA MET A 137 6.28 -5.07 1.70
C MET A 137 7.11 -6.37 1.75
N PHE A 138 7.81 -6.62 2.86
CA PHE A 138 8.57 -7.85 3.05
C PHE A 138 7.65 -9.07 3.12
N ALA A 139 6.54 -8.97 3.87
CA ALA A 139 5.50 -9.99 3.90
C ALA A 139 4.88 -10.22 2.51
N SER A 140 4.66 -9.14 1.74
CA SER A 140 4.22 -9.24 0.34
C SER A 140 5.19 -10.03 -0.53
N SER A 141 6.51 -9.84 -0.35
CA SER A 141 7.53 -10.64 -1.05
C SER A 141 7.39 -12.13 -0.74
N ILE A 142 7.26 -12.48 0.55
CA ILE A 142 7.08 -13.88 0.98
C ILE A 142 5.81 -14.48 0.38
N PHE A 143 4.68 -13.77 0.47
CA PHE A 143 3.41 -14.22 -0.09
C PHE A 143 3.49 -14.42 -1.61
N ASN A 144 4.18 -13.51 -2.30
CA ASN A 144 4.38 -13.60 -3.73
C ASN A 144 5.21 -14.84 -4.11
N ASP A 145 6.24 -15.16 -3.35
CA ASP A 145 7.08 -16.33 -3.60
C ASP A 145 6.36 -17.65 -3.30
N GLN A 146 5.50 -17.69 -2.28
CA GLN A 146 4.77 -18.89 -1.86
C GLN A 146 3.70 -19.36 -2.87
N ILE A 147 3.05 -18.43 -3.56
CA ILE A 147 1.91 -18.72 -4.46
C ILE A 147 2.34 -18.77 -5.94
N SER A 148 3.61 -18.50 -6.25
CA SER A 148 4.16 -18.51 -7.62
C SER A 148 4.38 -19.91 -8.22
N HIS A 149 3.54 -20.91 -7.89
CA HIS A 149 3.58 -22.28 -8.42
C HIS A 149 2.32 -22.63 -9.22
#